data_AF-A0A1G3BRG2-F1
#
_entry.id   AF-A0A1G3BRG2-F1
#
_cell.length_a   1.000
_cell.length_b   1.000
_cell.length_c   1.000
_cell.angle_alpha   90.00
_cell.angle_beta   90.00
_cell.angle_gamma   90.00
#
_symmetry.space_group_name_H-M   'P 1'
#
loop_
_entity.id
_entity.type
_entity.pdbx_description
1 polymer ?
#
loop_
_entity_poly.entity_id
_entity_poly.type
_entity_poly.pdbx_seq_one_letter_code
_entity_poly.pdbx_strand_id
1 'polypeptide(L)'
;MNIFIDEAGIFTIPSNKEWSISCVCALVVPEQETEEVFFGFKKLKEKWGIKYAEIKGSKLNELEVASLISLLSQFDVIFEVTAIDMMMQTAEGLTAHRTTQADMITKNVTAQHKPTLVQSLREVQTVLRNLSNQLYVQAICSLELLAKVIRKATLYFAQRKPKELAEFYWVIDAKQEKITPYEELWGKILLPMLQAKSFRKPFLQLVEANYSYFAKYCEEKPEPPEHLKKALGNVSPFEYIKIDEIYKNLRFQQSHENLGLQIVDILTTAIRRAMNGNLQIAGWGKIGHLMARSKRGSQPIQLINLSDNKVITYKNKKPPYWTVMHIVERICKPILA
;
A
#
# COMPACT_ATOMS: atom_id res chain seq x y z
N MET A 1 8.34 13.22 4.80
CA MET A 1 7.82 12.66 3.53
C MET A 1 6.30 12.74 3.43
N ASN A 2 5.77 12.96 2.22
CA ASN A 2 4.34 12.94 1.90
C ASN A 2 3.95 11.65 1.18
N ILE A 3 2.86 11.00 1.60
CA ILE A 3 2.42 9.69 1.10
C ILE A 3 0.97 9.80 0.66
N PHE A 4 0.72 9.64 -0.63
CA PHE A 4 -0.60 9.71 -1.24
C PHE A 4 -1.07 8.32 -1.62
N ILE A 5 -2.30 7.94 -1.28
CA ILE A 5 -2.85 6.61 -1.53
C ILE A 5 -4.13 6.72 -2.33
N ASP A 6 -4.23 5.88 -3.36
CA ASP A 6 -5.47 5.65 -4.11
C ASP A 6 -5.58 4.19 -4.56
N GLU A 7 -6.76 3.83 -5.02
CA GLU A 7 -7.17 2.50 -5.42
C GLU A 7 -7.80 2.50 -6.81
N ALA A 8 -7.56 1.44 -7.57
CA ALA A 8 -8.20 1.25 -8.86
C ALA A 8 -8.72 -0.17 -8.99
N GLY A 9 -9.92 -0.29 -9.53
CA GLY A 9 -10.62 -1.56 -9.69
C GLY A 9 -11.83 -1.67 -8.77
N ILE A 10 -12.63 -2.70 -9.02
CA ILE A 10 -13.91 -2.89 -8.34
C ILE A 10 -13.82 -3.90 -7.19
N PHE A 11 -12.71 -4.63 -7.05
CA PHE A 11 -12.50 -5.63 -6.00
C PHE A 11 -13.62 -6.70 -5.89
N THR A 12 -14.34 -6.93 -6.98
CA THR A 12 -15.34 -7.99 -7.12
C THR A 12 -14.88 -9.00 -8.17
N ILE A 13 -15.32 -10.26 -8.03
CA ILE A 13 -15.06 -11.32 -9.00
C ILE A 13 -15.99 -11.06 -10.20
N PRO A 14 -15.47 -10.73 -11.39
CA PRO A 14 -16.31 -10.50 -12.56
C PRO A 14 -16.77 -11.82 -13.18
N SER A 15 -17.89 -11.81 -13.90
CA SER A 15 -18.45 -13.00 -14.55
C SER A 15 -17.77 -13.36 -15.87
N ASN A 16 -17.31 -12.38 -16.65
CA ASN A 16 -16.89 -12.56 -18.05
C ASN A 16 -15.50 -11.96 -18.34
N LYS A 17 -14.48 -12.33 -17.57
CA LYS A 17 -13.08 -11.92 -17.83
C LYS A 17 -12.11 -13.06 -17.61
N GLU A 18 -10.98 -13.06 -18.32
CA GLU A 18 -9.88 -13.99 -18.07
C GLU A 18 -9.03 -13.55 -16.86
N TRP A 19 -8.83 -12.25 -16.70
CA TRP A 19 -8.14 -11.62 -15.57
C TRP A 19 -8.84 -10.33 -15.20
N SER A 20 -8.74 -9.93 -13.92
CA SER A 20 -9.30 -8.66 -13.46
C SER A 20 -8.51 -8.10 -12.31
N ILE A 21 -7.53 -7.26 -12.65
CA ILE A 21 -6.66 -6.65 -11.66
C ILE A 21 -7.37 -5.50 -10.96
N SER A 22 -7.33 -5.55 -9.63
CA SER A 22 -7.58 -4.41 -8.74
C SER A 22 -6.32 -4.15 -7.92
N CYS A 23 -6.04 -2.90 -7.59
CA CYS A 23 -4.84 -2.53 -6.85
C CYS A 23 -5.07 -1.33 -5.94
N VAL A 24 -4.30 -1.28 -4.87
CA VAL A 24 -4.13 -0.10 -4.01
C VAL A 24 -2.67 0.29 -4.15
N CYS A 25 -2.41 1.57 -4.41
CA CYS A 25 -1.07 2.07 -4.63
C CYS A 25 -0.78 3.30 -3.77
N ALA A 26 0.50 3.52 -3.53
CA ALA A 26 0.98 4.68 -2.80
C ALA A 26 2.07 5.40 -3.61
N LEU A 27 2.00 6.73 -3.66
CA LEU A 27 3.09 7.58 -4.10
C LEU A 27 3.71 8.25 -2.89
N VAL A 28 4.99 7.96 -2.63
CA VAL A 28 5.81 8.62 -1.62
C VAL A 28 6.60 9.72 -2.31
N VAL A 29 6.41 10.95 -1.86
CA VAL A 29 7.11 12.14 -2.34
C VAL A 29 7.94 12.70 -1.19
N PRO A 30 9.27 12.89 -1.36
CA PRO A 30 10.08 13.65 -0.40
C PRO A 30 9.47 15.02 -0.14
N GLU A 31 9.43 15.43 1.12
CA GLU A 31 8.88 16.71 1.53
C GLU A 31 9.60 17.86 0.80
N GLN A 32 10.93 17.77 0.67
CA GLN A 32 11.75 18.76 -0.02
C GLN A 32 11.45 18.88 -1.53
N GLU A 33 10.87 17.84 -2.15
CA GLU A 33 10.57 17.81 -3.60
C GLU A 33 9.09 18.08 -3.91
N THR A 34 8.25 18.19 -2.87
CA THR A 34 6.79 18.22 -3.04
C THR A 34 6.32 19.42 -3.87
N GLU A 35 6.89 20.61 -3.61
CA GLU A 35 6.54 21.83 -4.36
C GLU A 35 6.91 21.74 -5.84
N GLU A 36 8.11 21.24 -6.15
CA GLU A 36 8.61 21.10 -7.52
C GLU A 36 7.83 20.05 -8.31
N VAL A 37 7.52 18.91 -7.67
CA VAL A 37 6.67 17.86 -8.27
C VAL A 37 5.29 18.43 -8.61
N PHE A 38 4.67 19.18 -7.70
CA PHE A 38 3.35 19.76 -7.93
C PHE A 38 3.35 20.87 -8.97
N PHE A 39 4.39 21.70 -8.99
CA PHE A 39 4.58 22.70 -10.02
C PHE A 39 4.77 22.08 -11.41
N GLY A 40 5.61 21.05 -11.51
CA GLY A 40 5.80 20.28 -12.74
C GLY A 40 4.51 19.63 -13.22
N PHE A 41 3.74 19.06 -12.30
CA PHE A 41 2.44 18.45 -12.62
C PHE A 41 1.44 19.48 -13.14
N LYS A 42 1.31 20.65 -12.49
CA LYS A 42 0.46 21.76 -12.98
C LYS A 42 0.81 22.15 -14.42
N LYS A 43 2.11 22.28 -14.73
CA LYS A 43 2.58 22.57 -16.10
C LYS A 43 2.22 21.46 -17.09
N LEU A 44 2.26 20.18 -16.68
CA LEU A 44 1.79 19.09 -17.53
C LEU A 44 0.28 19.20 -17.78
N LYS A 45 -0.53 19.49 -16.76
CA LYS A 45 -1.97 19.69 -16.91
C LYS A 45 -2.29 20.79 -17.93
N GLU A 46 -1.58 21.92 -17.86
CA GLU A 46 -1.71 23.01 -18.83
C GLU A 46 -1.40 22.56 -20.27
N LYS A 47 -0.34 21.76 -20.46
CA LYS A 47 0.02 21.19 -21.78
C LYS A 47 -1.02 20.20 -22.31
N TRP A 48 -1.70 19.48 -21.43
CA TRP A 48 -2.83 18.61 -21.79
C TRP A 48 -4.13 19.39 -22.03
N GLY A 49 -4.11 20.72 -21.89
CA GLY A 49 -5.29 21.58 -22.07
C GLY A 49 -6.23 21.64 -20.85
N ILE A 50 -5.78 21.20 -19.67
CA ILE A 50 -6.60 21.06 -18.47
C ILE A 50 -6.13 22.05 -17.40
N LYS A 51 -6.80 23.20 -17.27
CA LYS A 51 -6.38 24.25 -16.32
C LYS A 51 -6.92 24.09 -14.90
N TYR A 52 -8.23 23.86 -14.75
CA TYR A 52 -8.91 23.94 -13.45
C TYR A 52 -9.67 22.67 -13.07
N ALA A 53 -9.81 21.71 -13.99
CA ALA A 53 -10.53 20.47 -13.71
C ALA A 53 -9.64 19.46 -12.97
N GLU A 54 -10.29 18.65 -12.15
CA GLU A 54 -9.73 17.39 -11.69
C GLU A 54 -9.47 16.48 -12.89
N ILE A 55 -8.31 15.82 -12.90
CA ILE A 55 -7.97 14.83 -13.92
C ILE A 55 -8.17 13.45 -13.34
N LYS A 56 -8.94 12.62 -14.05
CA LYS A 56 -9.04 11.19 -13.77
C LYS A 56 -8.08 10.43 -14.68
N GLY A 57 -7.25 9.55 -14.12
CA GLY A 57 -6.29 8.74 -14.87
C GLY A 57 -6.89 7.87 -15.96
N SER A 58 -8.19 7.55 -15.87
CA SER A 58 -8.92 6.79 -16.88
C SER A 58 -9.13 7.54 -18.19
N LYS A 59 -8.99 8.87 -18.18
CA LYS A 59 -9.15 9.73 -19.36
C LYS A 59 -7.86 9.98 -20.12
N LEU A 60 -6.71 9.65 -19.52
CA LEU A 60 -5.41 9.95 -20.12
C LEU A 60 -4.99 8.90 -21.14
N ASN A 61 -4.41 9.36 -22.24
CA ASN A 61 -3.78 8.52 -23.26
C ASN A 61 -2.34 8.11 -22.86
N GLU A 62 -1.71 7.28 -23.69
CA GLU A 62 -0.34 6.80 -23.47
C GLU A 62 0.68 7.94 -23.33
N LEU A 63 0.64 8.96 -24.18
CA LEU A 63 1.62 10.06 -24.16
C LEU A 63 1.50 10.89 -22.88
N GLU A 64 0.28 11.16 -22.44
CA GLU A 64 0.00 11.91 -21.20
C GLU A 64 0.53 11.15 -19.99
N VAL A 65 0.20 9.84 -19.87
CA VAL A 65 0.71 8.98 -18.79
C VAL A 65 2.25 8.91 -18.82
N ALA A 66 2.85 8.73 -20.01
CA ALA A 66 4.30 8.67 -20.16
C ALA A 66 4.99 9.98 -19.76
N SER A 67 4.37 11.12 -20.07
CA SER A 67 4.89 12.44 -19.71
C SER A 67 4.89 12.67 -18.19
N LEU A 68 3.85 12.21 -17.49
CA LEU A 68 3.81 12.24 -16.02
C LEU A 68 4.90 11.35 -15.42
N ILE A 69 5.03 10.10 -15.89
CA ILE A 69 6.08 9.19 -15.42
C ILE A 69 7.47 9.79 -15.67
N SER A 70 7.68 10.43 -16.81
CA SER A 70 8.95 11.07 -17.16
C SER A 70 9.25 12.29 -16.29
N LEU A 71 8.23 13.06 -15.89
CA LEU A 71 8.38 14.12 -14.89
C LEU A 71 8.81 13.53 -13.54
N LEU A 72 8.04 12.57 -13.02
CA LEU A 72 8.28 11.98 -11.70
C LEU A 72 9.61 11.24 -11.60
N SER A 73 10.12 10.70 -12.71
CA SER A 73 11.41 9.99 -12.75
C SER A 73 12.62 10.91 -12.52
N GLN A 74 12.43 12.23 -12.54
CA GLN A 74 13.46 13.22 -12.22
C GLN A 74 13.62 13.44 -10.71
N PHE A 75 12.72 12.87 -9.90
CA PHE A 75 12.64 13.05 -8.47
C PHE A 75 12.86 11.73 -7.71
N ASP A 76 13.19 11.80 -6.42
CA ASP A 76 13.38 10.64 -5.55
C ASP A 76 12.05 10.08 -4.99
N VAL A 77 11.00 10.14 -5.80
CA VAL A 77 9.70 9.55 -5.46
C VAL A 77 9.75 8.01 -5.47
N ILE A 78 8.85 7.39 -4.70
CA ILE A 78 8.64 5.94 -4.70
C ILE A 78 7.16 5.64 -4.93
N PHE A 79 6.84 4.87 -5.96
CA PHE A 79 5.52 4.35 -6.26
C PHE A 79 5.45 2.88 -5.84
N GLU A 80 4.57 2.55 -4.89
CA GLU A 80 4.36 1.20 -4.39
C GLU A 80 3.01 0.66 -4.80
N VAL A 81 2.99 -0.61 -5.25
CA VAL A 81 1.77 -1.26 -5.75
C VAL A 81 1.52 -2.56 -5.00
N THR A 82 0.30 -2.71 -4.47
CA THR A 82 -0.27 -3.99 -4.05
C THR A 82 -1.48 -4.28 -4.92
N ALA A 83 -1.46 -5.41 -5.61
CA ALA A 83 -2.46 -5.81 -6.57
C ALA A 83 -3.00 -7.21 -6.28
N ILE A 84 -4.22 -7.47 -6.74
CA ILE A 84 -4.88 -8.76 -6.68
C ILE A 84 -5.58 -9.03 -8.00
N ASP A 85 -5.47 -10.26 -8.49
CA ASP A 85 -6.30 -10.73 -9.60
C ASP A 85 -7.59 -11.34 -9.05
N MET A 86 -8.71 -10.66 -9.29
CA MET A 86 -10.02 -11.10 -8.83
C MET A 86 -10.49 -12.38 -9.52
N MET A 87 -9.99 -12.69 -10.73
CA MET A 87 -10.29 -13.96 -11.39
C MET A 87 -9.58 -15.16 -10.77
N MET A 88 -8.56 -14.91 -9.95
CA MET A 88 -7.89 -15.94 -9.17
C MET A 88 -8.54 -16.18 -7.79
N GLN A 89 -9.65 -15.51 -7.50
CA GLN A 89 -10.35 -15.63 -6.22
C GLN A 89 -11.66 -16.41 -6.35
N THR A 90 -12.12 -17.01 -5.26
CA THR A 90 -13.48 -17.58 -5.17
C THR A 90 -14.27 -16.89 -4.07
N ALA A 91 -15.60 -16.80 -4.21
CA ALA A 91 -16.43 -16.16 -3.20
C ALA A 91 -16.35 -16.90 -1.86
N GLU A 92 -16.28 -18.23 -1.90
CA GLU A 92 -16.13 -19.11 -0.75
C GLU A 92 -14.75 -18.93 -0.11
N GLY A 93 -13.68 -18.87 -0.92
CA GLY A 93 -12.31 -18.68 -0.45
C GLY A 93 -12.12 -17.34 0.26
N LEU A 94 -12.65 -16.26 -0.32
CA LEU A 94 -12.63 -14.94 0.32
C LEU A 94 -13.43 -14.92 1.63
N THR A 95 -14.59 -15.57 1.66
CA THR A 95 -15.44 -15.66 2.86
C THR A 95 -14.76 -16.47 3.96
N ALA A 96 -14.14 -17.60 3.61
CA ALA A 96 -13.39 -18.45 4.53
C ALA A 96 -12.17 -17.71 5.09
N HIS A 97 -11.40 -17.02 4.24
CA HIS A 97 -10.26 -16.22 4.67
C HIS A 97 -10.70 -15.10 5.61
N ARG A 98 -11.75 -14.34 5.28
CA ARG A 98 -12.33 -13.28 6.14
C ARG A 98 -12.75 -13.83 7.50
N THR A 99 -13.50 -14.92 7.50
CA THR A 99 -14.03 -15.54 8.73
C THR A 99 -12.89 -16.03 9.62
N THR A 100 -11.89 -16.69 9.03
CA THR A 100 -10.70 -17.15 9.75
C THR A 100 -9.94 -15.99 10.38
N GLN A 101 -9.71 -14.89 9.64
CA GLN A 101 -9.05 -13.71 10.22
C GLN A 101 -9.89 -13.11 11.36
N ALA A 102 -11.22 -13.08 11.22
CA ALA A 102 -12.11 -12.61 12.28
C ALA A 102 -12.07 -13.50 13.54
N ASP A 103 -12.01 -14.82 13.39
CA ASP A 103 -11.85 -15.77 14.50
C ASP A 103 -10.50 -15.59 15.22
N MET A 104 -9.44 -15.32 14.46
CA MET A 104 -8.09 -15.14 15.00
C MET A 104 -7.97 -13.91 15.91
N ILE A 105 -8.83 -12.88 15.77
CA ILE A 105 -8.82 -11.69 16.64
C ILE A 105 -9.10 -12.06 18.10
N THR A 106 -10.04 -12.98 18.34
CA THR A 106 -10.47 -13.34 19.70
C THR A 106 -9.96 -14.69 20.18
N LYS A 107 -9.22 -15.43 19.35
CA LYS A 107 -8.71 -16.78 19.64
C LYS A 107 -7.99 -16.93 20.99
N ASN A 108 -7.24 -15.91 21.41
CA ASN A 108 -6.45 -15.94 22.65
C ASN A 108 -7.05 -15.09 23.78
N VAL A 109 -8.27 -14.59 23.61
CA VAL A 109 -8.94 -13.78 24.63
C VAL A 109 -9.41 -14.68 25.77
N THR A 110 -9.06 -14.31 27.00
CA THR A 110 -9.42 -15.04 28.23
C THR A 110 -10.06 -14.10 29.25
N ALA A 111 -10.69 -14.67 30.30
CA ALA A 111 -11.30 -13.90 31.39
C ALA A 111 -10.30 -13.05 32.21
N GLN A 112 -8.99 -13.28 32.07
CA GLN A 112 -7.94 -12.49 32.72
C GLN A 112 -7.73 -11.11 32.07
N HIS A 113 -8.26 -10.91 30.86
CA HIS A 113 -8.16 -9.63 30.15
C HIS A 113 -9.18 -8.63 30.67
N LYS A 114 -8.84 -7.34 30.61
CA LYS A 114 -9.76 -6.25 30.99
C LYS A 114 -11.07 -6.35 30.17
N PRO A 115 -12.26 -6.25 30.80
CA PRO A 115 -13.54 -6.37 30.10
C PRO A 115 -13.68 -5.41 28.90
N THR A 116 -13.17 -4.19 29.03
CA THR A 116 -13.18 -3.18 27.96
C THR A 116 -12.35 -3.59 26.74
N LEU A 117 -11.20 -4.25 26.95
CA LEU A 117 -10.39 -4.81 25.86
C LEU A 117 -11.11 -5.97 25.18
N VAL A 118 -11.69 -6.88 25.96
CA VAL A 118 -12.46 -8.01 25.44
C VAL A 118 -13.60 -7.53 24.55
N GLN A 119 -14.34 -6.52 25.03
CA GLN A 119 -15.43 -5.90 24.28
C GLN A 119 -14.94 -5.26 22.98
N SER A 120 -13.86 -4.46 23.04
CA SER A 120 -13.26 -3.84 21.86
C SER A 120 -12.82 -4.86 20.81
N LEU A 121 -12.18 -5.97 21.22
CA LEU A 121 -11.75 -7.03 20.31
C LEU A 121 -12.94 -7.77 19.67
N ARG A 122 -14.04 -7.96 20.42
CA ARG A 122 -15.29 -8.55 19.88
C ARG A 122 -15.96 -7.63 18.86
N GLU A 123 -15.90 -6.32 19.07
CA GLU A 123 -16.38 -5.33 18.09
C GLU A 123 -15.57 -5.40 16.81
N VAL A 124 -14.24 -5.42 16.89
CA VAL A 124 -13.35 -5.58 15.72
C VAL A 124 -13.63 -6.90 14.99
N GLN A 125 -13.79 -8.01 15.72
CA GLN A 125 -14.17 -9.31 15.14
C GLN A 125 -15.50 -9.24 14.38
N THR A 126 -16.51 -8.61 14.98
CA THR A 126 -17.85 -8.46 14.38
C THR A 126 -17.78 -7.63 13.10
N VAL A 127 -17.09 -6.49 13.15
CA VAL A 127 -16.91 -5.61 11.99
C VAL A 127 -16.20 -6.38 10.86
N LEU A 128 -15.07 -7.05 11.15
CA LEU A 128 -14.33 -7.80 10.15
C LEU A 128 -15.15 -8.93 9.52
N ARG A 129 -15.95 -9.64 10.32
CA ARG A 129 -16.80 -10.74 9.84
C ARG A 129 -17.90 -10.25 8.91
N ASN A 130 -18.42 -9.05 9.15
CA ASN A 130 -19.55 -8.48 8.43
C ASN A 130 -19.14 -7.66 7.19
N LEU A 131 -17.85 -7.43 6.96
CA LEU A 131 -17.39 -6.77 5.73
C LEU A 131 -17.81 -7.56 4.49
N SER A 132 -18.31 -6.87 3.46
CA SER A 132 -18.47 -7.48 2.14
C SER A 132 -17.10 -8.00 1.63
N ASN A 133 -17.10 -9.04 0.79
CA ASN A 133 -15.85 -9.56 0.21
C ASN A 133 -15.08 -8.46 -0.53
N GLN A 134 -15.78 -7.53 -1.17
CA GLN A 134 -15.19 -6.37 -1.84
C GLN A 134 -14.39 -5.49 -0.87
N LEU A 135 -15.03 -5.01 0.21
CA LEU A 135 -14.39 -4.16 1.20
C LEU A 135 -13.28 -4.90 1.95
N TYR A 136 -13.46 -6.20 2.19
CA TYR A 136 -12.44 -7.04 2.82
C TYR A 136 -11.18 -7.14 1.95
N VAL A 137 -11.31 -7.44 0.66
CA VAL A 137 -10.17 -7.52 -0.25
C VAL A 137 -9.45 -6.17 -0.32
N GLN A 138 -10.19 -5.07 -0.44
CA GLN A 138 -9.63 -3.71 -0.45
C GLN A 138 -8.86 -3.40 0.84
N ALA A 139 -9.41 -3.77 2.01
CA ALA A 139 -8.75 -3.59 3.30
C ALA A 139 -7.44 -4.40 3.40
N ILE A 140 -7.42 -5.66 2.94
CA ILE A 140 -6.20 -6.47 2.95
C ILE A 140 -5.15 -5.94 1.97
N CYS A 141 -5.55 -5.50 0.77
CA CYS A 141 -4.62 -4.84 -0.17
C CYS A 141 -4.00 -3.57 0.45
N SER A 142 -4.81 -2.78 1.16
CA SER A 142 -4.36 -1.57 1.85
C SER A 142 -3.40 -1.92 2.98
N LEU A 143 -3.72 -2.91 3.81
CA LEU A 143 -2.84 -3.41 4.87
C LEU A 143 -1.45 -3.79 4.35
N GLU A 144 -1.41 -4.58 3.28
CA GLU A 144 -0.16 -5.01 2.66
C GLU A 144 0.62 -3.84 2.06
N LEU A 145 -0.06 -2.89 1.40
CA LEU A 145 0.55 -1.67 0.88
C LEU A 145 1.19 -0.84 1.99
N LEU A 146 0.47 -0.55 3.08
CA LEU A 146 0.96 0.27 4.19
C LEU A 146 2.22 -0.31 4.82
N ALA A 147 2.20 -1.61 5.14
CA ALA A 147 3.37 -2.31 5.66
C ALA A 147 4.56 -2.25 4.69
N LYS A 148 4.28 -2.36 3.38
CA LYS A 148 5.29 -2.32 2.32
C LYS A 148 5.89 -0.92 2.16
N VAL A 149 5.07 0.13 2.21
CA VAL A 149 5.51 1.54 2.12
C VAL A 149 6.46 1.86 3.26
N ILE A 150 6.09 1.63 4.52
CA ILE A 150 7.01 1.90 5.65
C ILE A 150 8.31 1.15 5.44
N ARG A 151 8.26 -0.15 5.15
CA ARG A 151 9.47 -0.97 5.04
C ARG A 151 10.39 -0.46 3.93
N LYS A 152 9.85 -0.23 2.72
CA LYS A 152 10.67 0.13 1.56
C LYS A 152 11.08 1.60 1.53
N ALA A 153 10.17 2.53 1.85
CA ALA A 153 10.48 3.95 1.88
C ALA A 153 11.52 4.25 2.97
N THR A 154 11.36 3.64 4.16
CA THR A 154 12.35 3.81 5.24
C THR A 154 13.72 3.30 4.82
N LEU A 155 13.81 2.08 4.26
CA LEU A 155 15.07 1.54 3.73
C LEU A 155 15.68 2.43 2.63
N TYR A 156 14.87 2.90 1.69
CA TYR A 156 15.34 3.68 0.55
C TYR A 156 15.86 5.06 0.96
N PHE A 157 15.11 5.79 1.79
CA PHE A 157 15.45 7.14 2.21
C PHE A 157 16.51 7.18 3.32
N ALA A 158 16.64 6.16 4.17
CA ALA A 158 17.73 6.07 5.14
C ALA A 158 19.12 6.11 4.47
N GLN A 159 19.21 5.69 3.20
CA GLN A 159 20.46 5.72 2.43
C GLN A 159 20.70 7.02 1.67
N ARG A 160 19.66 7.83 1.44
CA ARG A 160 19.67 8.91 0.44
C ARG A 160 19.26 10.26 1.02
N LYS A 161 18.11 10.27 1.69
CA LYS A 161 17.50 11.47 2.27
C LYS A 161 16.99 11.16 3.69
N PRO A 162 17.87 10.92 4.69
CA PRO A 162 17.45 10.50 6.03
C PRO A 162 16.44 11.43 6.69
N LYS A 163 16.52 12.73 6.42
CA LYS A 163 15.58 13.75 6.91
C LYS A 163 14.12 13.44 6.56
N GLU A 164 13.88 12.76 5.45
CA GLU A 164 12.53 12.39 5.01
C GLU A 164 11.85 11.39 5.95
N LEU A 165 12.62 10.69 6.78
CA LEU A 165 12.13 9.77 7.81
C LEU A 165 11.64 10.46 9.07
N ALA A 166 11.79 11.80 9.16
CA ALA A 166 11.41 12.56 10.34
C ALA A 166 9.89 12.61 10.53
N GLU A 167 9.10 12.72 9.47
CA GLU A 167 7.64 12.78 9.56
C GLU A 167 7.00 12.06 8.37
N PHE A 168 5.87 11.41 8.63
CA PHE A 168 5.09 10.64 7.65
C PHE A 168 3.70 11.26 7.54
N TYR A 169 3.42 11.95 6.42
CA TYR A 169 2.12 12.54 6.15
C TYR A 169 1.32 11.66 5.21
N TRP A 170 0.24 11.03 5.69
CA TRP A 170 -0.56 10.10 4.90
C TRP A 170 -1.83 10.80 4.41
N VAL A 171 -2.04 10.80 3.11
CA VAL A 171 -3.22 11.39 2.47
C VAL A 171 -3.90 10.31 1.64
N ILE A 172 -5.14 10.00 1.98
CA ILE A 172 -5.95 8.98 1.32
C ILE A 172 -7.10 9.67 0.58
N ASP A 173 -7.37 9.22 -0.64
CA ASP A 173 -8.52 9.72 -1.43
C ASP A 173 -9.84 9.40 -0.71
N ALA A 174 -10.54 10.46 -0.29
CA ALA A 174 -11.84 10.37 0.35
C ALA A 174 -12.91 10.13 -0.72
N LYS A 175 -13.67 9.03 -0.63
CA LYS A 175 -14.76 8.77 -1.59
C LYS A 175 -16.01 9.62 -1.31
N GLN A 176 -16.15 10.15 -0.10
CA GLN A 176 -17.29 10.97 0.33
C GLN A 176 -16.85 12.06 1.32
N GLU A 177 -17.68 13.08 1.55
CA GLU A 177 -17.42 14.12 2.56
C GLU A 177 -17.59 13.62 4.00
N LYS A 178 -18.40 12.60 4.21
CA LYS A 178 -18.59 11.96 5.52
C LYS A 178 -17.68 10.76 5.66
N ILE A 179 -17.17 10.56 6.88
CA ILE A 179 -16.34 9.40 7.21
C ILE A 179 -17.11 8.13 6.82
N THR A 180 -16.58 7.40 5.85
CA THR A 180 -17.23 6.17 5.40
C THR A 180 -16.95 5.03 6.39
N PRO A 181 -17.79 3.98 6.44
CA PRO A 181 -17.48 2.79 7.23
C PRO A 181 -16.09 2.23 6.91
N TYR A 182 -15.62 2.37 5.66
CA TYR A 182 -14.28 1.98 5.24
C TYR A 182 -13.19 2.80 5.93
N GLU A 183 -13.37 4.11 6.05
CA GLU A 183 -12.43 5.02 6.73
C GLU A 183 -12.35 4.72 8.24
N GLU A 184 -13.45 4.33 8.88
CA GLU A 184 -13.42 3.83 10.25
C GLU A 184 -12.61 2.53 10.42
N LEU A 185 -12.54 1.66 9.37
CA LEU A 185 -11.75 0.43 9.42
C LEU A 185 -10.26 0.71 9.54
N TRP A 186 -9.77 1.85 9.05
CA TRP A 186 -8.35 2.18 9.08
C TRP A 186 -7.83 2.25 10.52
N GLY A 187 -8.51 3.00 11.39
CA GLY A 187 -8.14 3.10 12.80
C GLY A 187 -8.45 1.83 13.60
N LYS A 188 -9.64 1.24 13.39
CA LYS A 188 -10.13 0.10 14.20
C LYS A 188 -9.45 -1.23 13.85
N ILE A 189 -9.05 -1.42 12.60
CA ILE A 189 -8.60 -2.73 12.09
C ILE A 189 -7.17 -2.65 11.53
N LEU A 190 -6.88 -1.70 10.64
CA LEU A 190 -5.61 -1.73 9.92
C LEU A 190 -4.41 -1.48 10.84
N LEU A 191 -4.45 -0.49 11.73
CA LEU A 191 -3.31 -0.20 12.62
C LEU A 191 -2.98 -1.36 13.58
N PRO A 192 -3.94 -1.97 14.31
CA PRO A 192 -3.65 -3.16 15.11
C PRO A 192 -3.10 -4.33 14.28
N MET A 193 -3.64 -4.56 13.07
CA MET A 193 -3.14 -5.60 12.18
C MET A 193 -1.72 -5.32 11.68
N LEU A 194 -1.36 -4.05 11.43
CA LEU A 194 0.00 -3.65 11.06
C LEU A 194 0.99 -3.93 12.19
N GLN A 195 0.62 -3.63 13.43
CA GLN A 195 1.44 -3.96 14.59
C GLN A 195 1.61 -5.49 14.74
N ALA A 196 0.53 -6.26 14.65
CA ALA A 196 0.63 -7.72 14.68
C ALA A 196 1.47 -8.30 13.52
N LYS A 197 1.48 -7.62 12.37
CA LYS A 197 2.32 -7.98 11.22
C LYS A 197 3.79 -7.64 11.46
N SER A 198 4.10 -6.50 12.08
CA SER A 198 5.49 -6.10 12.37
C SER A 198 6.17 -7.05 13.34
N PHE A 199 5.45 -7.63 14.31
CA PHE A 199 6.01 -8.66 15.18
C PHE A 199 6.34 -9.97 14.45
N ARG A 200 5.50 -10.38 13.49
CA ARG A 200 5.74 -11.61 12.71
C ARG A 200 6.80 -11.44 11.63
N LYS A 201 6.91 -10.23 11.09
CA LYS A 201 7.87 -9.86 10.05
C LYS A 201 8.50 -8.52 10.44
N PRO A 202 9.53 -8.54 11.32
CA PRO A 202 10.21 -7.34 11.76
C PRO A 202 10.76 -6.50 10.61
N PHE A 203 10.89 -5.20 10.86
CA PHE A 203 11.45 -4.27 9.90
C PHE A 203 12.96 -4.52 9.78
N LEU A 204 13.40 -4.87 8.58
CA LEU A 204 14.81 -4.99 8.27
C LEU A 204 15.42 -3.58 8.16
N GLN A 205 16.56 -3.38 8.81
CA GLN A 205 17.39 -2.18 8.70
C GLN A 205 18.74 -2.54 8.10
N LEU A 206 19.31 -1.63 7.32
CA LEU A 206 20.66 -1.78 6.79
C LEU A 206 21.64 -1.13 7.77
N VAL A 207 22.64 -1.87 8.24
CA VAL A 207 23.58 -1.41 9.27
C VAL A 207 24.24 -0.07 8.90
N GLU A 208 24.56 0.11 7.61
CA GLU A 208 25.27 1.30 7.11
C GLU A 208 24.37 2.51 6.81
N ALA A 209 23.04 2.36 6.88
CA ALA A 209 22.11 3.43 6.55
C ALA A 209 21.85 4.35 7.74
N ASN A 210 21.46 5.60 7.47
CA ASN A 210 21.24 6.61 8.49
C ASN A 210 19.75 6.65 8.91
N TYR A 211 19.47 6.12 10.10
CA TYR A 211 18.13 6.12 10.70
C TYR A 211 17.95 7.15 11.82
N SER A 212 18.87 8.12 11.99
CA SER A 212 18.80 9.09 13.10
C SER A 212 17.46 9.82 13.20
N TYR A 213 16.84 10.16 12.07
CA TYR A 213 15.53 10.81 12.01
C TYR A 213 14.35 9.84 12.25
N PHE A 214 14.55 8.55 12.00
CA PHE A 214 13.58 7.49 12.25
C PHE A 214 13.63 6.96 13.69
N ALA A 215 14.76 7.15 14.39
CA ALA A 215 15.02 6.58 15.71
C ALA A 215 13.95 6.91 16.75
N LYS A 216 13.28 8.07 16.65
CA LYS A 216 12.18 8.46 17.55
C LYS A 216 10.97 7.52 17.52
N TYR A 217 10.81 6.75 16.43
CA TYR A 217 9.76 5.74 16.27
C TYR A 217 10.18 4.36 16.79
N CYS A 218 11.48 4.14 17.03
CA CYS A 218 12.00 2.91 17.59
C CYS A 218 12.08 3.01 19.11
N GLU A 219 11.69 1.95 19.81
CA GLU A 219 11.88 1.82 21.25
C GLU A 219 12.42 0.44 21.59
N GLU A 220 13.16 0.41 22.69
CA GLU A 220 13.76 -0.79 23.24
C GLU A 220 13.26 -0.99 24.68
N LYS A 221 12.91 -2.23 25.02
CA LYS A 221 12.64 -2.65 26.39
C LYS A 221 13.45 -3.90 26.70
N PRO A 222 13.81 -4.17 27.97
CA PRO A 222 14.51 -5.40 28.34
C PRO A 222 13.72 -6.65 27.94
N GLU A 223 12.39 -6.62 28.09
CA GLU A 223 11.51 -7.74 27.79
C GLU A 223 10.21 -7.24 27.14
N PRO A 224 9.53 -8.10 26.34
CA PRO A 224 8.21 -7.78 25.83
C PRO A 224 7.17 -7.68 26.97
N PRO A 225 6.11 -6.88 26.80
CA PRO A 225 4.97 -6.86 27.72
C PRO A 225 4.42 -8.25 28.00
N GLU A 226 3.93 -8.50 29.21
CA GLU A 226 3.41 -9.83 29.65
C GLU A 226 2.43 -10.47 28.65
N HIS A 227 1.51 -9.67 28.11
CA HIS A 227 0.51 -10.15 27.15
C HIS A 227 1.10 -10.57 25.78
N LEU A 228 2.34 -10.18 25.47
CA LEU A 228 3.07 -10.55 24.24
C LEU A 228 4.11 -11.66 24.46
N LYS A 229 4.57 -11.90 25.71
CA LYS A 229 5.58 -12.92 26.01
C LYS A 229 5.25 -14.29 25.45
N LYS A 230 3.98 -14.72 25.56
CA LYS A 230 3.53 -16.01 25.01
C LYS A 230 3.64 -16.10 23.49
N ALA A 231 3.50 -14.98 22.77
CA ALA A 231 3.51 -14.94 21.32
C ALA A 231 4.92 -14.71 20.75
N LEU A 232 5.76 -13.95 21.45
CA LEU A 232 7.10 -13.56 20.99
C LEU A 232 8.22 -14.41 21.58
N GLY A 233 7.98 -15.07 22.72
CA GLY A 233 9.02 -15.73 23.49
C GLY A 233 9.88 -14.74 24.29
N ASN A 234 11.01 -15.24 24.79
CA ASN A 234 11.99 -14.45 25.53
C ASN A 234 12.92 -13.71 24.55
N VAL A 235 12.47 -12.55 24.07
CA VAL A 235 13.26 -11.65 23.22
C VAL A 235 13.85 -10.56 24.10
N SER A 236 15.18 -10.45 24.10
CA SER A 236 15.93 -9.41 24.81
C SER A 236 17.16 -9.00 23.97
N PRO A 237 17.31 -7.72 23.60
CA PRO A 237 16.36 -6.65 23.87
C PRO A 237 15.07 -6.81 23.04
N PHE A 238 13.93 -6.39 23.60
CA PHE A 238 12.67 -6.27 22.87
C PHE A 238 12.59 -4.92 22.17
N GLU A 239 12.95 -4.93 20.90
CA GLU A 239 12.84 -3.77 20.01
C GLU A 239 11.48 -3.75 19.30
N TYR A 240 10.87 -2.56 19.25
CA TYR A 240 9.63 -2.36 18.50
C TYR A 240 9.55 -0.97 17.90
N ILE A 241 8.66 -0.84 16.91
CA ILE A 241 8.35 0.44 16.26
C ILE A 241 6.96 0.90 16.73
N LYS A 242 6.86 2.16 17.10
CA LYS A 242 5.61 2.87 17.41
C LYS A 242 4.82 3.13 16.12
N ILE A 243 4.07 2.11 15.70
CA ILE A 243 3.25 2.14 14.48
C ILE A 243 2.24 3.28 14.51
N ASP A 244 1.59 3.51 15.65
CA ASP A 244 0.66 4.61 15.88
C ASP A 244 1.28 5.98 15.58
N GLU A 245 2.51 6.25 16.03
CA GLU A 245 3.23 7.50 15.76
C GLU A 245 3.58 7.67 14.27
N ILE A 246 3.82 6.59 13.52
CA ILE A 246 4.08 6.67 12.08
C ILE A 246 2.81 7.03 11.30
N TYR A 247 1.64 6.58 11.76
CA TYR A 247 0.36 6.84 11.09
C TYR A 247 -0.43 8.02 11.69
N LYS A 248 0.13 8.75 12.66
CA LYS A 248 -0.59 9.82 13.37
C LYS A 248 -1.08 10.97 12.47
N ASN A 249 -0.34 11.29 11.41
CA ASN A 249 -0.68 12.37 10.48
C ASN A 249 -1.47 11.85 9.26
N LEU A 250 -2.39 10.90 9.50
CA LEU A 250 -3.28 10.37 8.48
C LEU A 250 -4.50 11.26 8.31
N ARG A 251 -4.81 11.60 7.06
CA ARG A 251 -5.98 12.40 6.70
C ARG A 251 -6.63 11.88 5.41
N PHE A 252 -7.95 12.00 5.36
CA PHE A 252 -8.74 11.79 4.16
C PHE A 252 -8.95 13.15 3.47
N GLN A 253 -8.73 13.23 2.17
CA GLN A 253 -8.92 14.46 1.39
C GLN A 253 -9.57 14.16 0.05
N GLN A 254 -10.31 15.14 -0.47
CA GLN A 254 -10.90 15.05 -1.79
C GLN A 254 -9.83 15.24 -2.87
N SER A 255 -9.82 14.37 -3.89
CA SER A 255 -8.82 14.39 -4.96
C SER A 255 -8.84 15.68 -5.79
N HIS A 256 -9.98 16.35 -5.95
CA HIS A 256 -10.03 17.63 -6.69
C HIS A 256 -9.23 18.75 -6.01
N GLU A 257 -8.99 18.67 -4.71
CA GLU A 257 -8.26 19.69 -3.91
C GLU A 257 -6.78 19.34 -3.69
N ASN A 258 -6.37 18.10 -4.00
CA ASN A 258 -5.03 17.61 -3.70
C ASN A 258 -4.32 17.07 -4.94
N LEU A 259 -3.23 17.74 -5.34
CA LEU A 259 -2.45 17.35 -6.52
C LEU A 259 -1.73 16.01 -6.34
N GLY A 260 -1.29 15.67 -5.14
CA GLY A 260 -0.70 14.36 -4.86
C GLY A 260 -1.70 13.23 -5.04
N LEU A 261 -2.96 13.43 -4.63
CA LEU A 261 -4.06 12.49 -4.90
C LEU A 261 -4.36 12.35 -6.41
N GLN A 262 -4.38 13.45 -7.16
CA GLN A 262 -4.54 13.39 -8.62
C GLN A 262 -3.39 12.63 -9.30
N ILE A 263 -2.14 12.84 -8.86
CA ILE A 263 -0.99 12.13 -9.42
C ILE A 263 -1.09 10.63 -9.11
N VAL A 264 -1.38 10.25 -7.87
CA VAL A 264 -1.49 8.83 -7.51
C VAL A 264 -2.70 8.16 -8.17
N ASP A 265 -3.84 8.83 -8.38
CA ASP A 265 -4.97 8.30 -9.18
C ASP A 265 -4.54 7.97 -10.61
N ILE A 266 -3.78 8.87 -11.25
CA ILE A 266 -3.23 8.64 -12.59
C ILE A 266 -2.32 7.41 -12.60
N LEU A 267 -1.36 7.32 -11.67
CA LEU A 267 -0.43 6.19 -11.61
C LEU A 267 -1.12 4.86 -11.29
N THR A 268 -2.07 4.88 -10.35
CA THR A 268 -2.86 3.71 -9.92
C THR A 268 -3.74 3.21 -11.06
N THR A 269 -4.39 4.13 -11.77
CA THR A 269 -5.17 3.79 -12.97
C THR A 269 -4.27 3.30 -14.10
N ALA A 270 -3.11 3.92 -14.33
CA ALA A 270 -2.16 3.53 -15.36
C ALA A 270 -1.62 2.11 -15.13
N ILE A 271 -1.16 1.79 -13.91
CA ILE A 271 -0.64 0.45 -13.61
C ILE A 271 -1.74 -0.59 -13.71
N ARG A 272 -2.96 -0.30 -13.24
CA ARG A 272 -4.10 -1.20 -13.41
C ARG A 272 -4.42 -1.45 -14.88
N ARG A 273 -4.46 -0.40 -15.70
CA ARG A 273 -4.72 -0.54 -17.15
C ARG A 273 -3.61 -1.37 -17.81
N ALA A 274 -2.35 -1.11 -17.50
CA ALA A 274 -1.21 -1.88 -18.00
C ALA A 274 -1.33 -3.37 -17.63
N MET A 275 -1.60 -3.67 -16.35
CA MET A 275 -1.73 -5.04 -15.85
C MET A 275 -2.93 -5.80 -16.42
N ASN A 276 -3.98 -5.09 -16.86
CA ASN A 276 -5.12 -5.67 -17.59
C ASN A 276 -4.93 -5.70 -19.12
N GLY A 277 -3.86 -5.10 -19.67
CA GLY A 277 -3.61 -5.01 -21.11
C GLY A 277 -4.29 -3.83 -21.83
N ASN A 278 -4.80 -2.85 -21.09
CA ASN A 278 -5.60 -1.71 -21.58
C ASN A 278 -4.81 -0.38 -21.64
N LEU A 279 -3.48 -0.45 -21.51
CA LEU A 279 -2.56 0.68 -21.72
C LEU A 279 -1.30 0.12 -22.36
N GLN A 280 -0.85 0.72 -23.46
CA GLN A 280 0.31 0.21 -24.20
C GLN A 280 1.63 0.58 -23.51
N ILE A 281 2.68 -0.16 -23.83
CA ILE A 281 4.04 0.03 -23.26
C ILE A 281 4.56 1.45 -23.48
N ALA A 282 4.14 2.14 -24.55
CA ALA A 282 4.47 3.56 -24.78
C ALA A 282 4.03 4.46 -23.61
N GLY A 283 2.93 4.12 -22.93
CA GLY A 283 2.42 4.84 -21.77
C GLY A 283 3.08 4.42 -20.45
N TRP A 284 3.05 3.13 -20.11
CA TRP A 284 3.50 2.66 -18.79
C TRP A 284 4.94 2.17 -18.74
N GLY A 285 5.63 2.00 -19.88
CA GLY A 285 6.88 1.25 -19.97
C GLY A 285 8.03 1.76 -19.11
N LYS A 286 7.96 3.02 -18.64
CA LYS A 286 8.94 3.63 -17.73
C LYS A 286 8.49 3.66 -16.27
N ILE A 287 7.31 3.16 -15.92
CA ILE A 287 6.73 3.27 -14.57
C ILE A 287 7.60 2.62 -13.50
N GLY A 288 8.38 1.60 -13.88
CA GLY A 288 9.32 0.95 -12.97
C GLY A 288 10.38 1.90 -12.42
N HIS A 289 10.76 2.96 -13.16
CA HIS A 289 11.69 3.97 -12.64
C HIS A 289 11.18 4.70 -11.41
N LEU A 290 9.86 4.68 -11.15
CA LEU A 290 9.27 5.25 -9.94
C LEU A 290 9.27 4.26 -8.78
N MET A 291 9.57 2.97 -8.99
CA MET A 291 9.47 1.93 -7.98
C MET A 291 10.83 1.52 -7.44
N ALA A 292 10.89 1.04 -6.20
CA ALA A 292 12.10 0.51 -5.59
C ALA A 292 12.01 -1.01 -5.33
N ARG A 293 13.11 -1.74 -5.60
CA ARG A 293 13.27 -3.16 -5.21
C ARG A 293 14.05 -3.28 -3.92
N SER A 294 13.55 -4.08 -2.97
CA SER A 294 14.18 -4.26 -1.65
C SER A 294 15.40 -5.19 -1.66
N LYS A 295 15.45 -6.14 -2.58
CA LYS A 295 16.59 -7.05 -2.80
C LYS A 295 16.63 -7.48 -4.26
N ARG A 296 17.80 -7.94 -4.73
CA ARG A 296 17.93 -8.51 -6.08
C ARG A 296 16.97 -9.70 -6.24
N GLY A 297 16.21 -9.73 -7.34
CA GLY A 297 15.18 -10.74 -7.61
C GLY A 297 13.86 -10.56 -6.84
N SER A 298 13.70 -9.49 -6.04
CA SER A 298 12.39 -9.14 -5.49
C SER A 298 11.56 -8.32 -6.46
N GLN A 299 10.26 -8.64 -6.54
CA GLN A 299 9.32 -7.94 -7.40
C GLN A 299 8.90 -6.59 -6.77
N PRO A 300 9.00 -5.47 -7.51
CA PRO A 300 8.52 -4.19 -7.03
C PRO A 300 7.00 -4.16 -6.82
N ILE A 301 6.24 -4.87 -7.65
CA ILE A 301 4.78 -5.03 -7.54
C ILE A 301 4.48 -6.27 -6.68
N GLN A 302 3.64 -6.11 -5.66
CA GLN A 302 3.17 -7.24 -4.85
C GLN A 302 1.83 -7.73 -5.39
N LEU A 303 1.77 -8.98 -5.86
CA LEU A 303 0.52 -9.67 -6.13
C LEU A 303 0.13 -10.52 -4.92
N ILE A 304 -1.07 -10.32 -4.39
CA ILE A 304 -1.61 -11.12 -3.29
C ILE A 304 -2.67 -12.09 -3.79
N ASN A 305 -2.80 -13.20 -3.07
CA ASN A 305 -3.87 -14.17 -3.26
C ASN A 305 -4.48 -14.48 -1.88
N LEU A 306 -5.81 -14.42 -1.77
CA LEU A 306 -6.52 -14.61 -0.51
C LEU A 306 -7.34 -15.91 -0.49
N SER A 307 -7.48 -16.57 -1.63
CA SER A 307 -8.18 -17.85 -1.73
C SER A 307 -7.14 -18.98 -1.64
N ASP A 308 -7.20 -19.78 -0.58
CA ASP A 308 -6.29 -20.90 -0.39
C ASP A 308 -6.44 -21.97 -1.49
N ASN A 309 -5.29 -22.54 -1.87
CA ASN A 309 -5.10 -23.87 -2.47
C ASN A 309 -5.60 -24.20 -3.88
N LYS A 310 -6.12 -23.26 -4.67
CA LYS A 310 -6.05 -23.44 -6.13
C LYS A 310 -4.86 -22.67 -6.67
N VAL A 311 -3.83 -23.41 -7.08
CA VAL A 311 -2.92 -22.90 -8.11
C VAL A 311 -3.78 -22.69 -9.36
N ILE A 312 -4.40 -21.51 -9.46
CA ILE A 312 -5.02 -21.06 -10.69
C ILE A 312 -3.85 -20.66 -11.58
N THR A 313 -3.22 -21.66 -12.18
CA THR A 313 -2.28 -21.44 -13.26
C THR A 313 -3.09 -21.12 -14.49
N TYR A 314 -2.81 -19.96 -15.07
CA TYR A 314 -3.21 -19.67 -16.43
C TYR A 314 -2.52 -20.67 -17.36
N LYS A 315 -3.21 -21.78 -17.69
CA LYS A 315 -2.61 -22.88 -18.48
C LYS A 315 -2.40 -22.52 -19.94
N ASN A 316 -3.25 -21.66 -20.49
CA ASN A 316 -3.34 -21.44 -21.94
C ASN A 316 -2.83 -20.05 -22.40
N LYS A 317 -2.79 -19.06 -21.52
CA LYS A 317 -2.47 -17.67 -21.89
C LYS A 317 -1.89 -16.90 -20.71
N LYS A 318 -0.70 -16.32 -20.87
CA LYS A 318 -0.10 -15.49 -19.83
C LYS A 318 -0.88 -14.17 -19.70
N PRO A 319 -1.30 -13.79 -18.48
CA PRO A 319 -1.91 -12.48 -18.27
C PRO A 319 -0.96 -11.33 -18.61
N PRO A 320 -1.47 -10.16 -19.04
CA PRO A 320 -0.64 -9.02 -19.44
C PRO A 320 0.30 -8.54 -18.34
N TYR A 321 -0.10 -8.66 -17.07
CA TYR A 321 0.72 -8.26 -15.93
C TYR A 321 2.04 -9.04 -15.81
N TRP A 322 2.21 -10.21 -16.45
CA TRP A 322 3.51 -10.89 -16.50
C TRP A 322 4.57 -10.04 -17.19
N THR A 323 4.23 -9.45 -18.33
CA THR A 323 5.12 -8.55 -19.08
C THR A 323 5.39 -7.28 -18.29
N VAL A 324 4.36 -6.72 -17.64
CA VAL A 324 4.50 -5.54 -16.78
C VAL A 324 5.49 -5.79 -15.65
N MET A 325 5.31 -6.88 -14.89
CA MET A 325 6.20 -7.23 -13.78
C MET A 325 7.64 -7.43 -14.24
N HIS A 326 7.84 -8.14 -15.36
CA HIS A 326 9.18 -8.38 -15.91
C HIS A 326 9.91 -7.08 -16.30
N ILE A 327 9.22 -6.16 -16.98
CA ILE A 327 9.82 -4.87 -17.37
C ILE A 327 10.11 -4.02 -16.13
N VAL A 328 9.15 -3.93 -15.21
CA VAL A 328 9.29 -3.15 -13.97
C VAL A 328 10.47 -3.65 -13.13
N GLU A 329 10.64 -4.96 -12.97
CA GLU A 329 11.77 -5.54 -12.25
C GLU A 329 13.13 -5.11 -12.83
N ARG A 330 13.23 -5.00 -14.16
CA ARG A 330 14.48 -4.65 -14.85
C ARG A 330 14.87 -3.18 -14.69
N ILE A 331 13.89 -2.28 -14.63
CA ILE A 331 14.13 -0.83 -14.66
C ILE A 331 13.93 -0.13 -13.31
N CYS A 332 13.51 -0.87 -12.28
CA CYS A 332 13.28 -0.29 -10.96
C CYS A 332 14.55 0.19 -10.24
N LYS A 333 14.37 1.17 -9.35
CA LYS A 333 15.43 1.73 -8.53
C LYS A 333 15.99 0.63 -7.58
N PRO A 334 17.31 0.46 -7.48
CA PRO A 334 17.89 -0.43 -6.49
C PRO A 334 17.85 0.22 -5.09
N ILE A 335 17.45 -0.53 -4.07
CA ILE A 335 17.91 -0.25 -2.70
C ILE A 335 19.36 -0.75 -2.64
N LEU A 336 20.30 0.14 -2.28
CA LEU A 336 21.72 -0.23 -2.17
C LEU A 336 21.82 -1.17 -0.96
N ALA A 337 22.47 -2.31 -1.17
CA ALA A 337 22.59 -3.40 -0.20
C ALA A 337 24.05 -3.77 -0.07
#